data_AF-A0A6G1I4F3-F1
#
_entry.id   AF-A0A6G1I4F3-F1
#
_cell.length_a   1.000
_cell.length_b   1.000
_cell.length_c   1.000
_cell.angle_alpha   90.00
_cell.angle_beta   90.00
_cell.angle_gamma   90.00
#
_symmetry.space_group_name_H-M   'P 1'
#
loop_
_entity.id
_entity.type
_entity.pdbx_description
1 polymer ?
#
loop_
_entity_poly.entity_id
_entity_poly.type
_entity_poly.pdbx_seq_one_letter_code
_entity_poly.pdbx_strand_id
1 'polypeptide(L)'
;PPIALHNSSSWTYTGPFLPPTSLPSSFHTWHSQTISGSLLPTLTPLLHLISSFLSSANLTHYCLTIRAARACDDFNTPRWHVDDQFFNPSSTPTAKGYWKLCATLQGPGTLFLTNGAQARKTLKAVTAAARKAAPRHTCSAVRCVACGLTSEAVRADLAWEMRGAEVRQSSLGEAVFFRIGGREGAVHSEPPICGDRIFVNVVPGTERELRDLMGRWGVGYPRAWSWGVPGAIGVGEEE
;
A
#
# COMPACT_ATOMS: atom_id res chain seq x y z
N PRO A 1 4.66 24.74 -10.68
CA PRO A 1 5.78 24.45 -9.76
C PRO A 1 6.04 22.94 -9.68
N PRO A 2 7.31 22.51 -9.58
CA PRO A 2 7.63 21.11 -9.27
C PRO A 2 7.04 20.74 -7.90
N ILE A 3 6.59 19.49 -7.77
CA ILE A 3 6.05 18.96 -6.52
C ILE A 3 7.20 18.65 -5.56
N ALA A 4 7.08 19.09 -4.30
CA ALA A 4 8.07 18.83 -3.23
C ALA A 4 7.37 18.49 -1.91
N LEU A 5 8.00 17.68 -1.07
CA LEU A 5 7.43 17.20 0.19
C LEU A 5 8.03 17.91 1.41
N HIS A 6 7.17 18.34 2.33
CA HIS A 6 7.58 18.89 3.63
C HIS A 6 7.95 17.79 4.62
N ASN A 7 7.19 16.70 4.63
CA ASN A 7 7.30 15.58 5.54
C ASN A 7 6.83 14.28 4.87
N SER A 8 7.23 13.13 5.45
CA SER A 8 6.65 11.85 5.09
C SER A 8 5.30 11.67 5.79
N SER A 9 4.25 11.40 5.04
CA SER A 9 2.90 11.23 5.57
C SER A 9 2.04 10.43 4.59
N SER A 10 0.82 10.11 4.99
CA SER A 10 -0.14 9.47 4.10
C SER A 10 -1.55 9.99 4.34
N TRP A 11 -2.35 9.96 3.29
CA TRP A 11 -3.79 10.14 3.36
C TRP A 11 -4.48 8.89 2.82
N THR A 12 -5.50 8.43 3.52
CA THR A 12 -6.30 7.27 3.13
C THR A 12 -7.77 7.63 3.13
N TYR A 13 -8.49 7.17 2.13
CA TYR A 13 -9.94 7.23 2.03
C TYR A 13 -10.50 5.85 1.75
N THR A 14 -11.56 5.48 2.45
CA THR A 14 -12.32 4.26 2.20
C THR A 14 -13.79 4.59 2.06
N GLY A 15 -14.38 4.26 0.90
CA GLY A 15 -15.76 4.63 0.58
C GLY A 15 -16.07 4.56 -0.91
N PRO A 16 -17.18 5.19 -1.36
CA PRO A 16 -17.54 5.31 -2.77
C PRO A 16 -16.46 5.99 -3.61
N PHE A 17 -16.46 5.79 -4.93
CA PHE A 17 -15.50 6.47 -5.79
C PHE A 17 -15.53 7.99 -5.63
N LEU A 18 -14.37 8.57 -5.29
CA LEU A 18 -14.24 10.01 -5.21
C LEU A 18 -14.37 10.64 -6.61
N PRO A 19 -15.23 11.64 -6.78
CA PRO A 19 -15.26 12.42 -8.00
C PRO A 19 -13.94 13.21 -8.12
N PRO A 20 -13.23 13.15 -9.26
CA PRO A 20 -11.94 13.82 -9.38
C PRO A 20 -11.98 15.36 -9.27
N THR A 21 -13.18 15.94 -9.33
CA THR A 21 -13.46 17.38 -9.19
C THR A 21 -13.83 17.79 -7.76
N SER A 22 -14.10 16.84 -6.85
CA SER A 22 -14.54 17.14 -5.48
C SER A 22 -13.93 16.13 -4.50
N LEU A 23 -12.67 16.38 -4.12
CA LEU A 23 -11.97 15.59 -3.12
C LEU A 23 -12.33 16.08 -1.70
N PRO A 24 -12.30 15.22 -0.67
CA PRO A 24 -12.67 15.60 0.70
C PRO A 24 -11.79 16.72 1.29
N SER A 25 -12.33 17.52 2.22
CA SER A 25 -11.60 18.56 2.98
C SER A 25 -10.30 18.03 3.60
N SER A 26 -10.35 16.80 4.12
CA SER A 26 -9.20 16.12 4.72
C SER A 26 -8.06 15.85 3.73
N PHE A 27 -8.37 15.63 2.43
CA PHE A 27 -7.34 15.52 1.39
C PHE A 27 -6.64 16.87 1.20
N HIS A 28 -7.40 17.96 1.11
CA HIS A 28 -6.85 19.30 0.92
C HIS A 28 -6.01 19.74 2.12
N THR A 29 -6.47 19.42 3.33
CA THR A 29 -5.71 19.64 4.57
C THR A 29 -4.40 18.87 4.55
N TRP A 30 -4.43 17.55 4.29
CA TRP A 30 -3.22 16.74 4.19
C TRP A 30 -2.27 17.24 3.09
N HIS A 31 -2.81 17.57 1.90
CA HIS A 31 -2.06 18.04 0.75
C HIS A 31 -1.34 19.34 1.08
N SER A 32 -2.04 20.34 1.62
CA SER A 32 -1.44 21.63 1.98
C SER A 32 -0.35 21.54 3.05
N GLN A 33 -0.47 20.57 3.97
CA GLN A 33 0.52 20.36 5.04
C GLN A 33 1.72 19.52 4.59
N THR A 34 1.55 18.67 3.57
CA THR A 34 2.57 17.69 3.15
C THR A 34 3.28 18.09 1.87
N ILE A 35 2.59 18.77 0.93
CA ILE A 35 3.01 18.91 -0.46
C ILE A 35 3.01 20.38 -0.88
N SER A 36 4.16 20.83 -1.37
CA SER A 36 4.27 22.04 -2.19
C SER A 36 3.98 21.73 -3.66
N GLY A 37 3.21 22.58 -4.33
CA GLY A 37 2.76 22.35 -5.71
C GLY A 37 1.39 21.64 -5.77
N SER A 38 0.94 21.23 -6.95
CA SER A 38 -0.37 20.60 -7.13
C SER A 38 -0.23 19.15 -7.57
N LEU A 39 -0.84 18.23 -6.81
CA LEU A 39 -0.90 16.80 -7.15
C LEU A 39 -2.03 16.48 -8.15
N LEU A 40 -3.03 17.37 -8.25
CA LEU A 40 -4.24 17.17 -9.05
C LEU A 40 -3.97 16.84 -10.53
N PRO A 41 -3.02 17.49 -11.23
CA PRO A 41 -2.75 17.20 -12.65
C PRO A 41 -2.39 15.73 -12.92
N THR A 42 -1.74 15.06 -11.97
CA THR A 42 -1.37 13.64 -12.08
C THR A 42 -2.37 12.71 -11.38
N LEU A 43 -3.01 13.15 -10.30
CA LEU A 43 -3.96 12.34 -9.54
C LEU A 43 -5.31 12.23 -10.25
N THR A 44 -5.82 13.30 -10.84
CA THR A 44 -7.13 13.32 -11.51
C THR A 44 -7.23 12.29 -12.65
N PRO A 45 -6.27 12.20 -13.60
CA PRO A 45 -6.29 11.16 -14.63
C PRO A 45 -6.23 9.74 -14.04
N LEU A 46 -5.44 9.54 -12.98
CA LEU A 46 -5.36 8.25 -12.30
C LEU A 46 -6.70 7.87 -11.65
N LEU A 47 -7.40 8.80 -10.99
CA LEU A 47 -8.72 8.55 -10.41
C LEU A 47 -9.78 8.23 -11.48
N HIS A 48 -9.71 8.87 -12.65
CA HIS A 48 -10.56 8.51 -13.78
C HIS A 48 -10.27 7.10 -14.29
N LEU A 49 -8.99 6.73 -14.44
CA LEU A 49 -8.60 5.37 -14.82
C LEU A 49 -9.11 4.33 -13.82
N ILE A 50 -8.91 4.57 -12.51
CA ILE A 50 -9.33 3.67 -11.44
C ILE A 50 -10.85 3.50 -11.46
N SER A 51 -11.61 4.61 -11.44
CA SER A 51 -13.07 4.55 -11.41
C SER A 51 -13.64 3.87 -12.66
N SER A 52 -13.12 4.17 -13.86
CA SER A 52 -13.54 3.52 -15.10
C SER A 52 -13.26 2.02 -15.08
N PHE A 53 -12.04 1.63 -14.71
CA PHE A 53 -11.65 0.22 -14.65
C PHE A 53 -12.49 -0.56 -13.62
N LEU A 54 -12.63 -0.04 -12.40
CA LEU A 54 -13.38 -0.72 -11.36
C LEU A 54 -14.89 -0.77 -11.63
N SER A 55 -15.44 0.25 -12.27
CA SER A 55 -16.84 0.24 -12.72
C SER A 55 -17.08 -0.88 -13.74
N SER A 56 -16.13 -1.14 -14.64
CA SER A 56 -16.22 -2.27 -15.59
C SER A 56 -16.23 -3.63 -14.90
N ALA A 57 -15.75 -3.70 -13.65
CA ALA A 57 -15.78 -4.88 -12.80
C ALA A 57 -16.99 -4.89 -11.83
N ASN A 58 -17.98 -4.02 -12.02
CA ASN A 58 -19.15 -3.84 -11.16
C ASN A 58 -18.82 -3.46 -9.71
N LEU A 59 -17.71 -2.74 -9.51
CA LEU A 59 -17.35 -2.16 -8.22
C LEU A 59 -17.61 -0.66 -8.24
N THR A 60 -18.00 -0.13 -7.09
CA THR A 60 -18.32 1.29 -6.89
C THR A 60 -17.57 1.90 -5.70
N HIS A 61 -16.75 1.10 -5.02
CA HIS A 61 -16.07 1.45 -3.79
C HIS A 61 -14.60 1.02 -3.81
N TYR A 62 -13.77 1.72 -3.03
CA TYR A 62 -12.37 1.35 -2.82
C TYR A 62 -11.85 1.84 -1.47
N CYS A 63 -10.68 1.33 -1.09
CA CYS A 63 -9.76 1.98 -0.16
C CYS A 63 -8.58 2.54 -0.96
N LEU A 64 -8.46 3.86 -1.03
CA LEU A 64 -7.40 4.61 -1.72
C LEU A 64 -6.43 5.16 -0.67
N THR A 65 -5.14 4.89 -0.84
CA THR A 65 -4.08 5.45 -0.01
C THR A 65 -3.07 6.19 -0.89
N ILE A 66 -2.75 7.43 -0.52
CA ILE A 66 -1.65 8.20 -1.08
C ILE A 66 -0.57 8.33 -0.01
N ARG A 67 0.65 7.89 -0.31
CA ARG A 67 1.81 7.97 0.58
C ARG A 67 2.83 8.92 -0.01
N ALA A 68 3.17 9.95 0.75
CA ALA A 68 4.28 10.84 0.50
C ALA A 68 5.48 10.40 1.36
N ALA A 69 6.62 10.12 0.73
CA ALA A 69 7.82 9.70 1.41
C ALA A 69 8.99 10.59 0.97
N ARG A 70 9.66 11.20 1.95
CA ARG A 70 10.95 11.86 1.75
C ARG A 70 12.06 10.81 1.64
N ALA A 71 13.23 11.25 1.17
CA ALA A 71 14.42 10.40 1.12
C ALA A 71 14.71 9.75 2.47
N CYS A 72 14.95 8.44 2.47
CA CYS A 72 15.32 7.69 3.66
C CYS A 72 16.01 6.36 3.31
N ASP A 73 16.82 5.87 4.25
CA ASP A 73 17.58 4.63 4.08
C ASP A 73 16.76 3.36 4.37
N ASP A 74 15.54 3.54 4.87
CA ASP A 74 14.61 2.48 5.23
C ASP A 74 14.35 1.49 4.10
N PHE A 75 14.54 1.89 2.84
CA PHE A 75 14.26 1.09 1.64
C PHE A 75 15.50 0.72 0.83
N ASN A 76 16.71 0.94 1.37
CA ASN A 76 17.95 0.55 0.69
C ASN A 76 18.08 -0.97 0.55
N THR A 77 17.61 -1.72 1.55
CA THR A 77 17.42 -3.17 1.44
C THR A 77 16.00 -3.47 0.99
N PRO A 78 15.78 -4.19 -0.13
CA PRO A 78 14.44 -4.54 -0.60
C PRO A 78 13.60 -5.23 0.48
N ARG A 79 12.33 -4.88 0.56
CA ARG A 79 11.33 -5.45 1.47
C ARG A 79 10.41 -6.34 0.66
N TRP A 80 10.94 -7.44 0.13
CA TRP A 80 10.14 -8.38 -0.65
C TRP A 80 8.99 -8.95 0.17
N HIS A 81 7.77 -8.66 -0.25
CA HIS A 81 6.57 -9.14 0.43
C HIS A 81 5.45 -9.45 -0.56
N VAL A 82 4.42 -10.13 -0.06
CA VAL A 82 3.13 -10.30 -0.72
C VAL A 82 2.09 -9.65 0.18
N ASP A 83 1.20 -8.85 -0.39
CA ASP A 83 0.07 -8.30 0.36
C ASP A 83 -0.86 -9.44 0.82
N ASP A 84 -1.33 -9.37 2.06
CA ASP A 84 -2.30 -10.33 2.59
C ASP A 84 -3.68 -10.18 1.94
N GLN A 85 -4.55 -11.17 2.16
CA GLN A 85 -5.96 -11.05 1.75
C GLN A 85 -6.67 -10.06 2.68
N PHE A 86 -7.07 -8.91 2.14
CA PHE A 86 -7.80 -7.89 2.89
C PHE A 86 -9.20 -8.36 3.29
N PHE A 87 -9.85 -9.22 2.51
CA PHE A 87 -11.22 -9.65 2.76
C PHE A 87 -11.30 -11.13 3.11
N ASN A 88 -12.36 -11.51 3.82
CA ASN A 88 -12.54 -12.91 4.20
C ASN A 88 -13.05 -13.71 2.98
N PRO A 89 -12.33 -14.74 2.51
CA PRO A 89 -12.76 -15.54 1.35
C PRO A 89 -14.09 -16.27 1.56
N SER A 90 -14.54 -16.46 2.81
CA SER A 90 -15.86 -17.07 3.07
C SER A 90 -17.03 -16.10 2.84
N SER A 91 -16.76 -14.81 2.63
CA SER A 91 -17.79 -13.79 2.56
C SER A 91 -18.32 -13.57 1.13
N THR A 92 -17.54 -13.86 0.08
CA THR A 92 -17.95 -13.62 -1.32
C THR A 92 -17.55 -14.76 -2.27
N PRO A 93 -18.45 -15.27 -3.14
CA PRO A 93 -18.14 -16.35 -4.09
C PRO A 93 -17.25 -15.95 -5.28
N THR A 94 -16.65 -14.75 -5.28
CA THR A 94 -15.71 -14.32 -6.31
C THR A 94 -14.36 -14.99 -6.10
N ALA A 95 -14.35 -16.31 -6.25
CA ALA A 95 -13.24 -17.24 -6.10
C ALA A 95 -12.06 -17.03 -7.08
N LYS A 96 -12.05 -15.92 -7.82
CA LYS A 96 -10.92 -15.49 -8.64
C LYS A 96 -10.22 -14.34 -7.93
N GLY A 97 -9.46 -14.65 -6.89
CA GLY A 97 -8.40 -13.87 -6.22
C GLY A 97 -8.59 -12.36 -6.05
N TYR A 98 -8.31 -11.83 -4.87
CA TYR A 98 -8.27 -10.39 -4.68
C TYR A 98 -7.13 -9.75 -5.48
N TRP A 99 -7.34 -8.50 -5.89
CA TRP A 99 -6.37 -7.70 -6.63
C TRP A 99 -6.16 -6.37 -5.95
N LYS A 100 -5.07 -5.71 -6.30
CA LYS A 100 -4.74 -4.36 -5.89
C LYS A 100 -4.26 -3.59 -7.12
N LEU A 101 -4.44 -2.28 -7.09
CA LEU A 101 -3.79 -1.37 -8.02
C LEU A 101 -2.77 -0.53 -7.28
N CYS A 102 -1.63 -0.27 -7.91
CA CYS A 102 -0.72 0.78 -7.46
C CYS A 102 -0.16 1.59 -8.62
N ALA A 103 0.19 2.84 -8.32
CA ALA A 103 0.86 3.75 -9.25
C ALA A 103 1.84 4.63 -8.48
N THR A 104 2.83 5.19 -9.18
CA THR A 104 3.73 6.20 -8.61
C THR A 104 3.54 7.50 -9.40
N LEU A 105 3.23 8.58 -8.69
CA LEU A 105 3.00 9.91 -9.26
C LEU A 105 4.27 10.76 -9.25
N GLN A 106 5.23 10.42 -8.39
CA GLN A 106 6.55 11.03 -8.31
C GLN A 106 7.55 10.05 -7.71
N GLY A 107 8.78 10.05 -8.21
CA GLY A 107 9.86 9.19 -7.73
C GLY A 107 9.85 7.79 -8.36
N PRO A 108 10.68 6.87 -7.85
CA PRO A 108 10.83 5.54 -8.41
C PRO A 108 9.61 4.64 -8.17
N GLY A 109 9.25 3.84 -9.17
CA GLY A 109 8.10 2.93 -9.11
C GLY A 109 8.33 1.66 -8.30
N THR A 110 7.24 0.93 -8.02
CA THR A 110 7.29 -0.33 -7.26
C THR A 110 8.03 -1.41 -8.05
N LEU A 111 8.81 -2.23 -7.34
CA LEU A 111 9.55 -3.36 -7.88
C LEU A 111 8.72 -4.64 -7.77
N PHE A 112 8.71 -5.45 -8.83
CA PHE A 112 7.99 -6.73 -8.89
C PHE A 112 8.91 -7.84 -9.39
N LEU A 113 8.90 -8.98 -8.70
CA LEU A 113 9.60 -10.19 -9.19
C LEU A 113 8.78 -10.85 -10.29
N THR A 114 9.41 -11.14 -11.43
CA THR A 114 8.71 -11.67 -12.61
C THR A 114 8.31 -13.14 -12.41
N ASN A 115 9.17 -13.95 -11.80
CA ASN A 115 8.86 -15.34 -11.45
C ASN A 115 8.16 -15.42 -10.08
N GLY A 116 6.88 -15.04 -10.05
CA GLY A 116 6.09 -15.00 -8.82
C GLY A 116 5.98 -16.34 -8.09
N ALA A 117 5.94 -17.47 -8.80
CA ALA A 117 5.85 -18.79 -8.17
C ALA A 117 7.12 -19.14 -7.38
N GLN A 118 8.29 -18.96 -7.99
CA GLN A 118 9.57 -19.17 -7.32
C GLN A 118 9.76 -18.16 -6.18
N ALA A 119 9.45 -16.89 -6.42
CA ALA A 119 9.56 -15.85 -5.40
C ALA A 119 8.70 -16.14 -4.16
N ARG A 120 7.44 -16.58 -4.34
CA ARG A 120 6.58 -16.99 -3.23
C ARG A 120 7.10 -18.23 -2.49
N LYS A 121 7.72 -19.17 -3.21
CA LYS A 121 8.34 -20.36 -2.59
C LYS A 121 9.51 -19.94 -1.68
N THR A 122 10.41 -19.08 -2.18
CA THR A 122 11.51 -18.53 -1.38
C THR A 122 10.99 -17.74 -0.18
N LEU A 123 9.98 -16.87 -0.39
CA LEU A 123 9.38 -16.07 0.68
C LEU A 123 8.83 -16.94 1.82
N LYS A 124 8.10 -18.00 1.48
CA LYS A 124 7.58 -18.97 2.47
C LYS A 124 8.71 -19.72 3.18
N ALA A 125 9.74 -20.16 2.45
CA ALA A 125 10.85 -20.90 3.02
C ALA A 125 11.64 -20.07 4.03
N VAL A 126 12.04 -18.85 3.67
CA VAL A 126 12.77 -17.92 4.55
C VAL A 126 11.93 -17.56 5.78
N THR A 127 10.66 -17.19 5.58
CA THR A 127 9.76 -16.84 6.70
C THR A 127 9.56 -18.03 7.64
N ALA A 128 9.41 -19.25 7.12
CA ALA A 128 9.27 -20.46 7.94
C ALA A 128 10.55 -20.80 8.70
N ALA A 129 11.71 -20.65 8.07
CA ALA A 129 13.01 -20.84 8.72
C ALA A 129 13.22 -19.85 9.86
N ALA A 130 12.94 -18.56 9.64
CA ALA A 130 13.04 -17.53 10.67
C ALA A 130 12.07 -17.80 11.84
N ARG A 131 10.81 -18.19 11.56
CA ARG A 131 9.85 -18.57 12.62
C ARG A 131 10.32 -19.77 13.44
N LYS A 132 11.00 -20.74 12.82
CA LYS A 132 11.54 -21.91 13.52
C LYS A 132 12.76 -21.55 14.39
N ALA A 133 13.59 -20.61 13.92
CA ALA A 133 14.76 -20.13 14.65
C ALA A 133 14.41 -19.12 15.75
N ALA A 134 13.29 -18.41 15.62
CA ALA A 134 12.87 -17.40 16.57
C ALA A 134 12.54 -18.00 17.94
N PRO A 135 13.07 -17.45 19.05
CA PRO A 135 12.67 -17.83 20.39
C PRO A 135 11.16 -17.62 20.56
N ARG A 136 10.47 -18.62 21.10
CA ARG A 136 9.06 -18.47 21.47
C ARG A 136 8.96 -17.36 22.51
N HIS A 137 8.26 -16.29 22.19
CA HIS A 137 7.94 -15.24 23.14
C HIS A 137 6.52 -14.74 22.89
N THR A 138 5.82 -14.40 23.97
CA THR A 138 4.51 -13.79 23.89
C THR A 138 4.70 -12.29 23.76
N CYS A 139 4.29 -11.74 22.62
CA CYS A 139 4.33 -10.31 22.39
C CYS A 139 2.92 -9.77 22.22
N SER A 140 2.50 -8.86 23.10
CA SER A 140 1.28 -8.05 22.94
C SER A 140 1.57 -6.66 22.36
N ALA A 141 2.85 -6.27 22.25
CA ALA A 141 3.26 -4.95 21.81
C ALA A 141 3.45 -4.89 20.29
N VAL A 142 2.82 -3.92 19.65
CA VAL A 142 2.95 -3.63 18.20
C VAL A 142 4.41 -3.37 17.77
N ARG A 143 5.31 -3.04 18.71
CA ARG A 143 6.73 -2.74 18.48
C ARG A 143 7.68 -3.55 19.36
N CYS A 144 7.48 -4.86 19.48
CA CYS A 144 8.48 -5.69 20.14
C CYS A 144 9.80 -5.69 19.38
N VAL A 145 10.88 -5.37 20.10
CA VAL A 145 12.24 -5.34 19.56
C VAL A 145 12.63 -6.69 18.96
N ALA A 146 12.30 -7.81 19.64
CA ALA A 146 12.61 -9.14 19.12
C ALA A 146 11.84 -9.48 17.82
N CYS A 147 10.56 -9.10 17.73
CA CYS A 147 9.80 -9.22 16.48
C CYS A 147 10.36 -8.33 15.38
N GLY A 148 10.80 -7.11 15.72
CA GLY A 148 11.45 -6.19 14.81
C GLY A 148 12.75 -6.74 14.24
N LEU A 149 13.65 -7.23 15.11
CA LEU A 149 14.90 -7.87 14.71
C LEU A 149 14.67 -9.10 13.84
N THR A 150 13.69 -9.94 14.19
CA THR A 150 13.32 -11.10 13.38
C THR A 150 12.84 -10.67 11.98
N SER A 151 12.04 -9.61 11.91
CA SER A 151 11.52 -9.09 10.64
C SER A 151 12.65 -8.51 9.78
N GLU A 152 13.61 -7.82 10.38
CA GLU A 152 14.78 -7.28 9.67
C GLU A 152 15.72 -8.40 9.20
N ALA A 153 15.90 -9.47 10.00
CA ALA A 153 16.65 -10.66 9.58
C ALA A 153 15.98 -11.35 8.38
N VAL A 154 14.67 -11.57 8.43
CA VAL A 154 13.89 -12.10 7.29
C VAL A 154 14.08 -11.23 6.05
N ARG A 155 14.03 -9.91 6.21
CA ARG A 155 14.23 -8.96 5.11
C ARG A 155 15.63 -9.09 4.51
N ALA A 156 16.68 -9.17 5.33
CA ALA A 156 18.04 -9.36 4.88
C ALA A 156 18.21 -10.68 4.10
N ASP A 157 17.67 -11.78 4.63
CA ASP A 157 17.72 -13.09 3.98
C ASP A 157 16.98 -13.08 2.64
N LEU A 158 15.79 -12.46 2.57
CA LEU A 158 15.03 -12.34 1.32
C LEU A 158 15.77 -11.51 0.28
N ALA A 159 16.38 -10.38 0.70
CA ALA A 159 17.18 -9.55 -0.19
C ALA A 159 18.37 -10.33 -0.75
N TRP A 160 19.03 -11.14 0.07
CA TRP A 160 20.13 -12.01 -0.37
C TRP A 160 19.66 -13.10 -1.32
N GLU A 161 18.67 -13.90 -0.94
CA GLU A 161 18.17 -15.03 -1.74
C GLU A 161 17.61 -14.58 -3.10
N MET A 162 17.06 -13.37 -3.19
CA MET A 162 16.44 -12.84 -4.40
C MET A 162 17.33 -11.87 -5.19
N ARG A 163 18.60 -11.65 -4.79
CA ARG A 163 19.50 -10.65 -5.40
C ARG A 163 19.73 -10.79 -6.91
N GLY A 164 19.65 -12.02 -7.43
CA GLY A 164 19.83 -12.33 -8.86
C GLY A 164 18.53 -12.59 -9.61
N ALA A 165 17.37 -12.38 -8.97
CA ALA A 165 16.08 -12.59 -9.61
C ALA A 165 15.78 -11.46 -10.61
N GLU A 166 15.03 -11.78 -11.65
CA GLU A 166 14.55 -10.78 -12.60
C GLU A 166 13.47 -9.91 -11.94
N VAL A 167 13.69 -8.59 -11.97
CA VAL A 167 12.82 -7.57 -11.39
C VAL A 167 12.30 -6.67 -12.50
N ARG A 168 11.01 -6.36 -12.47
CA ARG A 168 10.40 -5.27 -13.24
C ARG A 168 10.01 -4.13 -12.32
N GLN A 169 10.27 -2.91 -12.77
CA GLN A 169 9.86 -1.70 -12.06
C GLN A 169 8.80 -0.99 -12.87
N SER A 170 7.73 -0.53 -12.20
CA SER A 170 6.72 0.30 -12.86
C SER A 170 7.31 1.67 -13.23
N SER A 171 7.01 2.16 -14.42
CA SER A 171 7.42 3.49 -14.86
C SER A 171 6.49 4.58 -14.32
N LEU A 172 6.94 5.84 -14.38
CA LEU A 172 6.09 6.99 -14.07
C LEU A 172 4.90 7.04 -15.03
N GLY A 173 3.69 7.22 -14.51
CA GLY A 173 2.46 7.23 -15.30
C GLY A 173 1.87 5.84 -15.59
N GLU A 174 2.54 4.76 -15.21
CA GLU A 174 1.96 3.42 -15.26
C GLU A 174 1.15 3.10 -14.00
N ALA A 175 0.03 2.42 -14.17
CA ALA A 175 -0.71 1.78 -13.11
C ALA A 175 -0.54 0.25 -13.22
N VAL A 176 -0.13 -0.38 -12.12
CA VAL A 176 0.06 -1.83 -12.05
C VAL A 176 -1.10 -2.47 -11.33
N PHE A 177 -1.71 -3.46 -11.97
CA PHE A 177 -2.71 -4.33 -11.38
C PHE A 177 -2.08 -5.66 -11.03
N PHE A 178 -2.23 -6.12 -9.79
CA PHE A 178 -1.62 -7.37 -9.37
C PHE A 178 -2.47 -8.11 -8.35
N ARG A 179 -2.34 -9.44 -8.35
CA ARG A 179 -2.99 -10.32 -7.38
C ARG A 179 -2.40 -10.09 -6.00
N ILE A 180 -3.19 -10.34 -4.96
CA ILE A 180 -2.74 -10.39 -3.57
C ILE A 180 -2.97 -11.79 -2.96
N GLY A 181 -2.42 -12.01 -1.78
CA GLY A 181 -2.55 -13.25 -1.01
C GLY A 181 -1.47 -14.30 -1.34
N GLY A 182 -1.19 -15.19 -0.38
CA GLY A 182 -0.03 -16.08 -0.43
C GLY A 182 -0.04 -17.19 -1.51
N ARG A 183 -1.11 -17.34 -2.31
CA ARG A 183 -1.19 -18.34 -3.40
C ARG A 183 -0.77 -17.76 -4.74
N GLU A 184 -1.34 -16.63 -5.13
CA GLU A 184 -1.18 -16.02 -6.45
C GLU A 184 -0.61 -14.60 -6.39
N GLY A 185 -0.42 -14.04 -5.20
CA GLY A 185 -0.03 -12.66 -5.02
C GLY A 185 1.34 -12.33 -5.64
N ALA A 186 1.47 -11.12 -6.16
CA ALA A 186 2.74 -10.64 -6.67
C ALA A 186 3.70 -10.35 -5.52
N VAL A 187 4.93 -10.84 -5.65
CA VAL A 187 6.01 -10.50 -4.72
C VAL A 187 6.62 -9.18 -5.17
N HIS A 188 6.58 -8.19 -4.31
CA HIS A 188 6.97 -6.82 -4.64
C HIS A 188 7.70 -6.14 -3.49
N SER A 189 8.34 -5.02 -3.80
CA SER A 189 9.10 -4.19 -2.86
C SER A 189 9.01 -2.74 -3.27
N GLU A 190 9.08 -1.83 -2.30
CA GLU A 190 9.46 -0.46 -2.58
C GLU A 190 10.91 -0.40 -3.11
N PRO A 191 11.20 0.52 -4.04
CA PRO A 191 12.56 0.82 -4.45
C PRO A 191 13.29 1.67 -3.39
N PRO A 192 14.62 1.80 -3.46
CA PRO A 192 15.35 2.82 -2.70
C PRO A 192 14.75 4.21 -2.92
N ILE A 193 14.55 4.95 -1.83
CA ILE A 193 13.92 6.28 -1.85
C ILE A 193 15.03 7.31 -1.62
N CYS A 194 15.74 7.68 -2.68
CA CYS A 194 16.81 8.68 -2.63
C CYS A 194 16.29 10.14 -2.74
N GLY A 195 14.99 10.33 -2.92
CA GLY A 195 14.33 11.61 -3.10
C GLY A 195 12.82 11.50 -2.82
N ASP A 196 12.09 12.59 -3.02
CA ASP A 196 10.66 12.62 -2.76
C ASP A 196 9.90 11.62 -3.66
N ARG A 197 9.03 10.82 -3.04
CA ARG A 197 8.22 9.80 -3.70
C ARG A 197 6.76 9.94 -3.31
N ILE A 198 5.87 9.93 -4.29
CA ILE A 198 4.41 9.91 -4.09
C ILE A 198 3.85 8.64 -4.70
N PHE A 199 3.39 7.74 -3.84
CA PHE A 199 2.87 6.44 -4.19
C PHE A 199 1.37 6.37 -3.93
N VAL A 200 0.63 5.78 -4.87
CA VAL A 200 -0.81 5.59 -4.77
C VAL A 200 -1.11 4.10 -4.76
N ASN A 201 -1.98 3.70 -3.86
CA ASN A 201 -2.43 2.34 -3.68
C ASN A 201 -3.96 2.28 -3.60
N VAL A 202 -4.56 1.30 -4.27
CA VAL A 202 -6.01 1.10 -4.28
C VAL A 202 -6.33 -0.37 -3.98
N VAL A 203 -7.10 -0.58 -2.93
CA VAL A 203 -7.72 -1.86 -2.61
C VAL A 203 -9.19 -1.79 -3.03
N PRO A 204 -9.56 -2.38 -4.18
CA PRO A 204 -10.95 -2.43 -4.62
C PRO A 204 -11.74 -3.44 -3.79
N GLY A 205 -13.00 -3.15 -3.50
CA GLY A 205 -13.88 -4.06 -2.76
C GLY A 205 -15.34 -3.63 -2.84
N THR A 206 -16.25 -4.52 -2.47
CA THR A 206 -17.66 -4.16 -2.27
C THR A 206 -17.82 -3.29 -1.02
N GLU A 207 -18.93 -2.56 -0.93
CA GLU A 207 -19.26 -1.78 0.27
C GLU A 207 -19.19 -2.65 1.54
N ARG A 208 -19.77 -3.86 1.50
CA ARG A 208 -19.79 -4.77 2.65
C ARG A 208 -18.38 -5.19 3.05
N GLU A 209 -17.56 -5.60 2.09
CA GLU A 209 -16.17 -6.01 2.34
C GLU A 209 -15.33 -4.89 2.96
N LEU A 210 -15.52 -3.65 2.50
CA LEU A 210 -14.81 -2.49 3.04
C LEU A 210 -15.34 -2.08 4.42
N ARG A 211 -16.66 -2.15 4.66
CA ARG A 211 -17.25 -1.96 6.01
C ARG A 211 -16.70 -2.99 7.00
N ASP A 212 -16.64 -4.26 6.63
CA ASP A 212 -16.09 -5.33 7.47
C ASP A 212 -14.59 -5.12 7.74
N LEU A 213 -13.83 -4.71 6.73
CA LEU A 213 -12.41 -4.37 6.86
C LEU A 213 -12.21 -3.23 7.87
N MET A 214 -12.96 -2.15 7.72
CA MET A 214 -12.90 -0.98 8.60
C MET A 214 -13.36 -1.29 10.03
N GLY A 215 -14.40 -2.12 10.18
CA GLY A 215 -14.85 -2.60 11.49
C GLY A 215 -13.77 -3.35 12.26
N ARG A 216 -12.98 -4.21 11.58
CA ARG A 216 -11.81 -4.88 12.21
C ARG A 216 -10.70 -3.92 12.63
N TRP A 217 -10.62 -2.75 11.99
CA TRP A 217 -9.69 -1.68 12.37
C TRP A 217 -10.26 -0.72 13.40
N GLY A 218 -11.52 -0.91 13.84
CA GLY A 218 -12.18 -0.03 14.81
C GLY A 218 -12.48 1.37 14.26
N VAL A 219 -12.64 1.51 12.93
CA VAL A 219 -12.93 2.79 12.28
C VAL A 219 -14.28 2.74 11.55
N GLY A 220 -15.05 3.83 11.62
CA GLY A 220 -16.32 3.97 10.90
C GLY A 220 -16.14 4.07 9.38
N TYR A 221 -17.19 3.72 8.63
CA TYR A 221 -17.24 3.75 7.15
C TYR A 221 -18.41 4.62 6.67
N PRO A 222 -18.25 5.45 5.62
CA PRO A 222 -17.00 5.76 4.91
C PRO A 222 -16.10 6.68 5.76
N ARG A 223 -14.81 6.78 5.42
CA ARG A 223 -13.88 7.67 6.15
C ARG A 223 -12.69 8.08 5.31
N ALA A 224 -12.21 9.30 5.56
CA ALA A 224 -10.86 9.73 5.21
C ALA A 224 -10.04 10.05 6.48
N TRP A 225 -8.75 9.76 6.45
CA TRP A 225 -7.82 10.12 7.52
C TRP A 225 -6.41 10.29 7.00
N SER A 226 -5.59 11.00 7.77
CA SER A 226 -4.16 11.17 7.49
C SER A 226 -3.30 10.64 8.63
N TRP A 227 -2.05 10.31 8.31
CA TRP A 227 -1.03 9.87 9.26
C TRP A 227 0.28 10.57 8.96
N GLY A 228 1.05 10.93 10.00
CA GLY A 228 2.36 11.57 9.84
C GLY A 228 2.29 13.05 9.45
N VAL A 229 1.13 13.69 9.65
CA VAL A 229 0.93 15.13 9.48
C VAL A 229 1.33 15.86 10.76
N PRO A 230 2.27 16.83 10.72
CA PRO A 230 2.64 17.62 11.88
C PRO A 230 1.43 18.38 12.45
N GLY A 231 1.16 18.22 13.75
CA GLY A 231 0.17 19.04 14.47
C GLY A 231 -1.30 18.60 14.42
N ALA A 232 -1.65 17.51 13.73
CA ALA A 232 -3.02 16.98 13.73
C ALA A 232 -3.15 15.72 14.61
N ILE A 233 -3.59 15.90 15.86
CA ILE A 233 -4.27 14.82 16.58
C ILE A 233 -5.64 14.72 15.92
N GLY A 234 -5.88 13.66 15.15
CA GLY A 234 -7.08 13.49 14.33
C GLY A 234 -8.35 13.51 15.17
N VAL A 235 -9.05 14.65 15.18
CA VAL A 235 -10.47 14.69 15.47
C VAL A 235 -11.15 14.27 14.18
N GLY A 236 -11.79 13.11 14.17
CA GLY A 236 -12.56 12.66 13.02
C GLY A 236 -13.72 13.62 12.79
N GLU A 237 -13.83 14.18 11.60
CA GLU A 237 -15.07 14.79 11.14
C GLU A 237 -16.03 13.64 10.82
N GLU A 238 -17.03 13.47 11.69
CA GLU A 238 -18.27 12.79 11.36
C GLU A 238 -19.11 13.77 10.55
N GLU A 239 -19.30 13.50 9.25
CA GLU A 239 -20.44 13.98 8.47
C GLU A 239 -21.29 12.77 8.04
#